data_AF-J9DVH5-F1
#
_entry.id   AF-J9DVH5-F1
#
_cell.length_a   1.000
_cell.length_b   1.000
_cell.length_c   1.000
_cell.angle_alpha   90.00
_cell.angle_beta   90.00
_cell.angle_gamma   90.00
#
_symmetry.space_group_name_H-M   'P 1'
#
loop_
_entity.id
_entity.type
_entity.pdbx_description
1 polymer ?
#
loop_
_entity_poly.entity_id
_entity_poly.type
_entity_poly.pdbx_seq_one_letter_code
_entity_poly.pdbx_strand_id
1 'polypeptide(L)'
;MNIVSQLSERLEEVVENEAQLDGAGYDASFRQMFAVRKNNTECLFFRFLHKIALSEKDRLGSGSIVKLSAVLLREDFLKALYVCALQLVLFTYESVREFPWSLEIMRLPAIHFYKVIELIIRADSSLSREMVKHLNKVEERVLEEFAWSLDSPLWPSLHRRTDGVPSSQAVSLETVEGYSVRQPSLSQRYTLSPVKPLGKFFQRYTRQL
;
A
#
# COMPACT_ATOMS: atom_id res chain seq x y z
N MET A 1 13.77 -4.41 -24.18
CA MET A 1 13.05 -5.45 -23.43
C MET A 1 11.89 -4.79 -22.70
N ASN A 2 10.70 -5.38 -22.72
CA ASN A 2 9.57 -4.91 -21.94
C ASN A 2 9.87 -5.15 -20.44
N ILE A 3 9.57 -4.19 -19.55
CA ILE A 3 9.81 -4.32 -18.11
C ILE A 3 9.17 -5.57 -17.51
N VAL A 4 7.99 -5.97 -18.00
CA VAL A 4 7.31 -7.18 -17.52
C VAL A 4 8.13 -8.43 -17.82
N SER A 5 8.70 -8.53 -19.02
CA SER A 5 9.57 -9.64 -19.40
C SER A 5 10.79 -9.71 -18.49
N GLN A 6 11.41 -8.58 -18.16
CA GLN A 6 12.56 -8.54 -17.24
C GLN A 6 12.19 -9.00 -15.83
N LEU A 7 11.01 -8.60 -15.32
CA LEU A 7 10.54 -9.01 -13.99
C LEU A 7 10.18 -10.51 -13.97
N SER A 8 9.57 -11.02 -15.03
CA SER A 8 9.26 -12.44 -15.18
C SER A 8 10.50 -13.31 -15.33
N GLU A 9 11.50 -12.87 -16.08
CA GLU A 9 12.80 -13.55 -16.17
C GLU A 9 13.50 -13.58 -14.82
N ARG A 10 13.46 -12.47 -14.07
CA ARG A 10 14.01 -12.44 -12.71
C ARG A 10 13.29 -13.39 -11.76
N LEU A 11 11.96 -13.48 -11.85
CA LEU A 11 11.18 -14.43 -11.06
C LEU A 11 11.58 -15.87 -11.37
N GLU A 12 11.75 -16.20 -12.65
CA GLU A 12 12.18 -17.51 -13.14
C GLU A 12 13.57 -17.88 -12.62
N GLU A 13 14.55 -16.98 -12.77
CA GLU A 13 15.91 -17.17 -12.25
C GLU A 13 15.93 -17.44 -10.75
N VAL A 14 15.18 -16.68 -9.95
CA VAL A 14 15.14 -16.87 -8.49
C VAL A 14 14.52 -18.21 -8.12
N VAL A 15 13.40 -18.57 -8.74
CA VAL A 15 12.70 -19.84 -8.44
C VAL A 15 13.54 -21.05 -8.85
N GLU A 16 14.30 -20.97 -9.94
CA GLU A 16 15.25 -22.01 -10.34
C GLU A 16 16.41 -22.14 -9.35
N ASN A 17 16.97 -21.01 -8.88
CA ASN A 17 18.05 -21.00 -7.90
C ASN A 17 17.63 -21.58 -6.54
N GLU A 18 16.42 -21.25 -6.06
CA GLU A 18 15.85 -21.82 -4.83
C GLU A 18 15.70 -23.35 -4.93
N ALA A 19 15.36 -23.88 -6.11
CA ALA A 19 15.26 -25.33 -6.32
C ALA A 19 16.61 -26.05 -6.13
N GLN A 20 17.73 -25.36 -6.40
CA GLN A 20 19.08 -25.90 -6.21
C GLN A 20 19.52 -25.81 -4.75
N LEU A 21 19.17 -24.73 -4.05
CA LEU A 21 19.65 -24.44 -2.68
C LEU A 21 18.81 -25.14 -1.60
N ASP A 22 17.48 -25.00 -1.67
CA ASP A 22 16.55 -25.49 -0.63
C ASP A 22 16.03 -26.91 -0.92
N GLY A 23 16.53 -27.50 -2.01
CA GLY A 23 16.24 -28.85 -2.44
C GLY A 23 14.99 -28.98 -3.30
N ALA A 24 14.93 -30.08 -4.05
CA ALA A 24 13.88 -30.36 -5.03
C ALA A 24 12.46 -30.51 -4.44
N GLY A 25 12.29 -30.46 -3.12
CA GLY A 25 11.01 -30.48 -2.42
C GLY A 25 10.44 -29.11 -2.04
N TYR A 26 11.27 -28.05 -2.00
CA TYR A 26 10.84 -26.72 -1.55
C TYR A 26 9.78 -26.16 -2.48
N ASP A 27 8.57 -25.90 -1.97
CA ASP A 27 7.41 -25.45 -2.74
C ASP A 27 7.21 -26.20 -4.08
N ALA A 28 7.26 -27.53 -4.03
CA ALA A 28 7.17 -28.37 -5.23
C ALA A 28 5.89 -28.13 -6.03
N SER A 29 4.77 -27.87 -5.35
CA SER A 29 3.52 -27.45 -6.00
C SER A 29 3.76 -26.19 -6.83
N PHE A 30 4.36 -25.14 -6.24
CA PHE A 30 4.72 -23.91 -6.94
C PHE A 30 5.59 -24.11 -8.14
N ARG A 31 6.66 -24.87 -7.99
CA ARG A 31 7.59 -25.10 -9.10
C ARG A 31 6.98 -25.93 -10.22
N GLN A 32 6.21 -26.98 -9.91
CA GLN A 32 5.63 -27.84 -10.93
C GLN A 32 4.69 -27.09 -11.88
N MET A 33 3.93 -26.12 -11.35
CA MET A 33 3.02 -25.28 -12.15
C MET A 33 3.59 -23.88 -12.41
N PHE A 34 4.92 -23.71 -12.38
CA PHE A 34 5.56 -22.40 -12.44
C PHE A 34 5.17 -21.61 -13.69
N ALA A 35 5.14 -22.25 -14.87
CA ALA A 35 4.72 -21.60 -16.12
C ALA A 35 3.31 -20.99 -16.03
N VAL A 36 2.37 -21.70 -15.40
CA VAL A 36 0.99 -21.23 -15.19
C VAL A 36 0.97 -20.06 -14.19
N ARG A 37 1.75 -20.15 -13.11
CA ARG A 37 1.82 -19.11 -12.06
C ARG A 37 2.48 -17.83 -12.57
N LYS A 38 3.53 -17.97 -13.39
CA LYS A 38 4.18 -16.87 -14.12
C LYS A 38 3.18 -16.19 -15.05
N ASN A 39 2.47 -16.96 -15.89
CA ASN A 39 1.43 -16.42 -16.77
C ASN A 39 0.30 -15.73 -15.99
N ASN A 40 -0.16 -16.31 -14.89
CA ASN A 40 -1.19 -15.69 -14.04
C ASN A 40 -0.72 -14.35 -13.45
N THR A 41 0.55 -14.26 -13.06
CA THR A 41 1.17 -13.02 -12.56
C THR A 41 1.17 -11.95 -13.65
N GLU A 42 1.60 -12.28 -14.87
CA GLU A 42 1.60 -11.35 -16.01
C GLU A 42 0.19 -10.91 -16.40
N CYS A 43 -0.77 -11.84 -16.50
CA CYS A 43 -2.15 -11.52 -16.82
C CYS A 43 -2.76 -10.60 -15.76
N LEU A 44 -2.51 -10.87 -14.48
CA LEU A 44 -3.03 -10.05 -13.38
C LEU A 44 -2.38 -8.67 -13.35
N PHE A 45 -1.07 -8.58 -13.66
CA PHE A 45 -0.36 -7.31 -13.84
C PHE A 45 -1.02 -6.44 -14.92
N PHE A 46 -1.23 -6.97 -16.13
CA PHE A 46 -1.82 -6.21 -17.23
C PHE A 46 -3.28 -5.84 -16.94
N ARG A 47 -4.02 -6.72 -16.25
CA ARG A 47 -5.38 -6.45 -15.79
C ARG A 47 -5.40 -5.27 -14.81
N PHE A 48 -4.53 -5.26 -13.79
CA PHE A 48 -4.47 -4.15 -12.84
C PHE A 48 -4.03 -2.85 -13.52
N LEU A 49 -3.02 -2.91 -14.40
CA LEU A 49 -2.56 -1.75 -15.14
C LEU A 49 -3.71 -1.13 -15.96
N HIS A 50 -4.46 -1.97 -16.66
CA HIS A 50 -5.62 -1.55 -17.44
C HIS A 50 -6.72 -0.94 -16.56
N LYS A 51 -7.07 -1.58 -15.44
CA LYS A 51 -8.08 -1.07 -14.50
C LYS A 51 -7.70 0.27 -13.90
N ILE A 52 -6.45 0.43 -13.46
CA ILE A 52 -5.93 1.70 -12.94
C ILE A 52 -5.95 2.78 -14.02
N ALA A 53 -5.48 2.46 -15.23
CA ALA A 53 -5.46 3.42 -16.35
C ALA A 53 -6.86 3.90 -16.73
N LEU A 54 -7.85 3.01 -16.76
CA LEU A 54 -9.25 3.37 -17.01
C LEU A 54 -9.82 4.24 -15.90
N SER A 55 -9.64 3.82 -14.64
CA SER A 55 -10.12 4.58 -13.48
C SER A 55 -9.55 6.01 -13.45
N GLU A 56 -8.26 6.17 -13.75
CA GLU A 56 -7.62 7.48 -13.79
C GLU A 56 -8.01 8.32 -15.01
N LYS A 57 -8.26 7.68 -16.16
CA LYS A 57 -8.79 8.37 -17.35
C LYS A 57 -10.15 9.00 -17.07
N ASP A 58 -11.05 8.25 -16.44
CA ASP A 58 -12.39 8.73 -16.09
C ASP A 58 -12.33 9.88 -15.08
N ARG A 59 -11.36 9.84 -14.15
CA ARG A 59 -11.15 10.88 -13.14
C ARG A 59 -10.55 12.17 -13.70
N LEU A 60 -9.62 12.08 -14.65
CA LEU A 60 -8.78 13.20 -15.07
C LEU A 60 -9.24 13.94 -16.34
N GLY A 61 -10.17 13.38 -17.12
CA GLY A 61 -10.62 13.96 -18.39
C GLY A 61 -9.54 13.99 -19.49
N SER A 62 -9.89 14.51 -20.68
CA SER A 62 -9.07 14.40 -21.91
C SER A 62 -7.69 15.10 -21.87
N GLY A 63 -7.56 16.18 -21.09
CA GLY A 63 -6.33 17.01 -21.05
C GLY A 63 -5.15 16.43 -20.25
N SER A 64 -5.32 15.28 -19.59
CA SER A 64 -4.37 14.74 -18.60
C SER A 64 -3.68 13.43 -19.01
N ILE A 65 -3.92 12.95 -20.23
CA ILE A 65 -3.41 11.65 -20.72
C ILE A 65 -1.88 11.59 -20.67
N VAL A 66 -1.18 12.68 -20.99
CA VAL A 66 0.30 12.76 -20.95
C VAL A 66 0.83 12.58 -19.52
N LYS A 67 0.16 13.15 -18.51
CA LYS A 67 0.54 13.02 -17.10
C LYS A 67 0.29 11.60 -16.59
N LEU A 68 -0.83 11.00 -16.99
CA LEU A 68 -1.15 9.62 -16.65
C LEU A 68 -0.11 8.67 -17.23
N SER A 69 0.24 8.80 -18.52
CA SER A 69 1.29 7.99 -19.14
C SER A 69 2.64 8.14 -18.42
N ALA A 70 3.01 9.36 -18.01
CA ALA A 70 4.25 9.58 -17.28
C ALA A 70 4.30 8.84 -15.93
N VAL A 71 3.16 8.71 -15.23
CA VAL A 71 3.06 7.95 -13.98
C VAL A 71 3.08 6.44 -14.25
N LEU A 72 2.26 5.98 -15.21
CA LEU A 72 2.15 4.56 -15.56
C LEU A 72 3.46 3.98 -16.11
N LEU A 73 4.34 4.82 -16.68
CA LEU A 73 5.64 4.41 -17.20
C LEU A 73 6.77 4.46 -16.17
N ARG A 74 6.49 4.86 -14.91
CA ARG A 74 7.52 4.83 -13.85
C ARG A 74 7.87 3.39 -13.52
N GLU A 75 9.16 3.08 -13.55
CA GLU A 75 9.69 1.74 -13.24
C GLU A 75 9.27 1.26 -11.85
N ASP A 76 9.36 2.10 -10.81
CA ASP A 76 8.94 1.74 -9.44
C ASP A 76 7.44 1.39 -9.36
N PHE A 77 6.61 2.10 -10.12
CA PHE A 77 5.16 1.82 -10.14
C PHE A 77 4.87 0.48 -10.82
N LEU A 78 5.51 0.21 -11.96
CA LEU A 78 5.36 -1.03 -12.70
C LEU A 78 5.90 -2.22 -11.90
N LYS A 79 7.04 -2.06 -11.21
CA LYS A 79 7.55 -3.05 -10.26
C LYS A 79 6.57 -3.29 -9.12
N ALA A 80 6.05 -2.24 -8.48
CA ALA A 80 5.07 -2.36 -7.40
C ALA A 80 3.81 -3.11 -7.85
N LEU A 81 3.32 -2.78 -9.05
CA LEU A 81 2.17 -3.44 -9.64
C LEU A 81 2.42 -4.93 -9.90
N TYR A 82 3.61 -5.28 -10.40
CA TYR A 82 4.02 -6.66 -10.62
C TYR A 82 4.16 -7.42 -9.30
N VAL A 83 4.81 -6.82 -8.29
CA VAL A 83 4.91 -7.37 -6.94
C VAL A 83 3.53 -7.66 -6.37
N CYS A 84 2.57 -6.75 -6.53
CA CYS A 84 1.21 -6.97 -6.03
C CYS A 84 0.51 -8.14 -6.75
N ALA A 85 0.67 -8.23 -8.07
CA ALA A 85 0.14 -9.34 -8.86
C ALA A 85 0.76 -10.68 -8.41
N LEU A 86 2.08 -10.71 -8.25
CA LEU A 86 2.80 -11.88 -7.76
C LEU A 86 2.37 -12.25 -6.35
N GLN A 87 2.23 -11.28 -5.44
CA GLN A 87 1.81 -11.51 -4.06
C GLN A 87 0.43 -12.16 -3.98
N LEU A 88 -0.50 -11.78 -4.87
CA LEU A 88 -1.81 -12.42 -4.96
C LEU A 88 -1.74 -13.83 -5.53
N VAL A 89 -0.88 -14.10 -6.50
CA VAL A 89 -0.64 -15.46 -7.01
C VAL A 89 -0.04 -16.34 -5.91
N LEU A 90 1.00 -15.86 -5.20
CA LEU A 90 1.58 -16.57 -4.06
C LEU A 90 0.53 -16.89 -2.99
N PHE A 91 -0.30 -15.91 -2.63
CA PHE A 91 -1.41 -16.09 -1.70
C PHE A 91 -2.44 -17.11 -2.17
N THR A 92 -2.90 -16.99 -3.43
CA THR A 92 -3.96 -17.85 -3.99
C THR A 92 -3.53 -19.31 -4.07
N TYR A 93 -2.25 -19.57 -4.29
CA TYR A 93 -1.69 -20.91 -4.37
C TYR A 93 -0.99 -21.37 -3.08
N GLU A 94 -1.21 -20.66 -1.96
CA GLU A 94 -0.67 -20.99 -0.64
C GLU A 94 0.83 -21.29 -0.67
N SER A 95 1.58 -20.49 -1.43
CA SER A 95 3.03 -20.62 -1.54
C SER A 95 3.70 -20.39 -0.19
N VAL A 96 4.80 -21.11 0.05
CA VAL A 96 5.64 -20.92 1.24
C VAL A 96 6.37 -19.57 1.23
N ARG A 97 6.42 -18.88 0.07
CA ARG A 97 7.06 -17.58 -0.08
C ARG A 97 6.16 -16.49 0.46
N GLU A 98 6.33 -16.21 1.74
CA GLU A 98 5.59 -15.16 2.42
C GLU A 98 6.15 -13.76 2.10
N PHE A 99 5.31 -12.74 2.26
CA PHE A 99 5.76 -11.36 2.21
C PHE A 99 6.81 -11.11 3.32
N PRO A 100 7.96 -10.46 3.05
CA PRO A 100 8.24 -9.55 1.93
C PRO A 100 9.02 -10.16 0.75
N TRP A 101 9.06 -11.49 0.59
CA TRP A 101 9.86 -12.17 -0.45
C TRP A 101 9.68 -11.55 -1.84
N SER A 102 8.44 -11.26 -2.23
CA SER A 102 8.12 -10.65 -3.53
C SER A 102 8.74 -9.25 -3.73
N LEU A 103 8.95 -8.46 -2.68
CA LEU A 103 9.66 -7.18 -2.75
C LEU A 103 11.16 -7.39 -2.95
N GLU A 104 11.76 -8.32 -2.19
CA GLU A 104 13.19 -8.60 -2.20
C GLU A 104 13.65 -9.09 -3.58
N ILE A 105 12.90 -10.05 -4.13
CA ILE A 105 13.17 -10.60 -5.46
C ILE A 105 12.81 -9.64 -6.59
N MET A 106 12.20 -8.49 -6.29
CA MET A 106 11.98 -7.40 -7.24
C MET A 106 12.82 -6.15 -6.95
N ARG A 107 13.63 -6.18 -5.86
CA ARG A 107 14.47 -5.06 -5.41
C ARG A 107 13.66 -3.77 -5.33
N LEU A 108 12.43 -3.88 -4.82
CA LEU A 108 11.52 -2.76 -4.66
C LEU A 108 11.51 -2.33 -3.20
N PRO A 109 11.88 -1.08 -2.89
CA PRO A 109 11.73 -0.56 -1.53
C PRO A 109 10.27 -0.59 -1.09
N ALA A 110 10.00 -1.10 0.11
CA ALA A 110 8.63 -1.28 0.62
C ALA A 110 7.81 0.03 0.63
N ILE A 111 8.45 1.18 0.91
CA ILE A 111 7.81 2.50 0.89
C ILE A 111 7.28 2.90 -0.51
N HIS A 112 7.74 2.28 -1.60
CA HIS A 112 7.19 2.49 -2.94
C HIS A 112 6.01 1.57 -3.25
N PHE A 113 5.81 0.51 -2.46
CA PHE A 113 4.81 -0.52 -2.70
C PHE A 113 3.44 -0.18 -2.15
N TYR A 114 3.33 0.31 -0.90
CA TYR A 114 2.04 0.46 -0.21
C TYR A 114 0.98 1.22 -1.03
N LYS A 115 1.39 2.29 -1.73
CA LYS A 115 0.49 3.10 -2.57
C LYS A 115 -0.20 2.31 -3.67
N VAL A 116 0.45 1.27 -4.21
CA VAL A 116 -0.12 0.47 -5.29
C VAL A 116 -1.28 -0.40 -4.79
N ILE A 117 -1.25 -0.82 -3.52
CA ILE A 117 -2.29 -1.64 -2.93
C ILE A 117 -3.61 -0.88 -2.89
N GLU A 118 -3.60 0.35 -2.35
CA GLU A 118 -4.77 1.24 -2.34
C GLU A 118 -5.32 1.47 -3.75
N LEU A 119 -4.43 1.74 -4.73
CA LEU A 119 -4.81 1.96 -6.12
C LEU A 119 -5.51 0.73 -6.72
N ILE A 120 -5.01 -0.47 -6.48
CA ILE A 120 -5.56 -1.72 -7.00
C ILE A 120 -6.93 -2.01 -6.37
N ILE A 121 -7.05 -1.92 -5.04
CA ILE A 121 -8.30 -2.18 -4.33
C ILE A 121 -9.39 -1.21 -4.80
N ARG A 122 -9.04 0.06 -5.02
CA ARG A 122 -9.98 1.07 -5.54
C ARG A 122 -10.36 0.83 -7.01
N ALA A 123 -9.41 0.41 -7.84
CA ALA A 123 -9.63 0.27 -9.29
C ALA A 123 -10.28 -1.08 -9.68
N ASP A 124 -10.13 -2.14 -8.89
CA ASP A 124 -10.65 -3.48 -9.21
C ASP A 124 -11.59 -4.02 -8.12
N SER A 125 -12.88 -3.70 -8.27
CA SER A 125 -13.95 -4.18 -7.40
C SER A 125 -14.26 -5.68 -7.51
N SER A 126 -13.57 -6.42 -8.40
CA SER A 126 -13.79 -7.85 -8.60
C SER A 126 -12.80 -8.74 -7.83
N LEU A 127 -11.90 -8.15 -7.04
CA LEU A 127 -11.10 -8.88 -6.07
C LEU A 127 -11.99 -9.52 -5.00
N SER A 128 -11.66 -10.74 -4.57
CA SER A 128 -12.39 -11.38 -3.48
C SER A 128 -12.13 -10.67 -2.14
N ARG A 129 -13.02 -10.86 -1.17
CA ARG A 129 -12.86 -10.30 0.18
C ARG A 129 -11.57 -10.79 0.83
N GLU A 130 -11.20 -12.04 0.58
CA GLU A 130 -10.01 -12.68 1.12
C GLU A 130 -8.73 -12.07 0.51
N MET A 131 -8.74 -11.80 -0.80
CA MET A 131 -7.64 -11.10 -1.48
C MET A 131 -7.47 -9.68 -0.96
N VAL A 132 -8.57 -8.92 -0.82
CA VAL A 132 -8.54 -7.56 -0.26
C VAL A 132 -8.02 -7.57 1.17
N LYS A 133 -8.49 -8.50 2.01
CA LYS A 133 -8.03 -8.66 3.39
C LYS A 133 -6.53 -8.97 3.45
N HIS A 134 -6.04 -9.86 2.59
CA HIS A 134 -4.63 -10.18 2.49
C HIS A 134 -3.79 -8.96 2.08
N LEU A 135 -4.22 -8.22 1.06
CA LEU A 135 -3.54 -7.01 0.62
C LEU A 135 -3.49 -5.93 1.71
N ASN A 136 -4.58 -5.71 2.44
CA ASN A 136 -4.59 -4.76 3.57
C ASN A 136 -3.61 -5.19 4.67
N LYS A 137 -3.54 -6.49 5.00
CA LYS A 137 -2.55 -6.99 5.97
C LYS A 137 -1.11 -6.76 5.49
N VAL A 138 -0.85 -6.93 4.19
CA VAL A 138 0.46 -6.64 3.59
C VAL A 138 0.75 -5.14 3.66
N GLU A 139 -0.22 -4.28 3.37
CA GLU A 139 -0.10 -2.82 3.49
C GLU A 139 0.23 -2.40 4.93
N GLU A 140 -0.50 -2.93 5.91
CA GLU A 140 -0.24 -2.70 7.34
C GLU A 140 1.21 -3.06 7.70
N ARG A 141 1.69 -4.24 7.30
CA ARG A 141 3.08 -4.66 7.52
C ARG A 141 4.11 -3.72 6.89
N VAL A 142 3.81 -3.19 5.70
CA VAL A 142 4.69 -2.18 5.07
C VAL A 142 4.75 -0.92 5.91
N LEU A 143 3.59 -0.42 6.35
CA LEU A 143 3.47 0.84 7.07
C LEU A 143 3.95 0.76 8.53
N GLU A 144 3.90 -0.41 9.16
CA GLU A 144 4.34 -0.59 10.55
C GLU A 144 5.80 -1.05 10.66
N GLU A 145 6.32 -1.79 9.67
CA GLU A 145 7.64 -2.44 9.74
C GLU A 145 8.54 -2.06 8.55
N PHE A 146 8.22 -2.53 7.34
CA PHE A 146 9.20 -2.56 6.25
C PHE A 146 9.56 -1.19 5.67
N ALA A 147 8.65 -0.21 5.72
CA ALA A 147 8.96 1.15 5.27
C ALA A 147 9.99 1.86 6.17
N TRP A 148 10.21 1.35 7.38
CA TRP A 148 11.09 1.93 8.40
C TRP A 148 12.43 1.21 8.52
N SER A 149 12.74 0.26 7.63
CA SER A 149 14.04 -0.40 7.59
C SER A 149 15.18 0.62 7.46
N LEU A 150 16.37 0.30 7.98
CA LEU A 150 17.51 1.24 7.99
C LEU A 150 17.96 1.65 6.58
N ASP A 151 17.78 0.78 5.61
CA ASP A 151 18.08 0.99 4.19
C ASP A 151 16.93 1.63 3.39
N SER A 152 15.82 1.96 4.07
CA SER A 152 14.65 2.55 3.41
C SER A 152 14.96 3.92 2.80
N PRO A 153 14.52 4.19 1.55
CA PRO A 153 14.65 5.51 0.93
C PRO A 153 13.73 6.56 1.60
N LEU A 154 12.93 6.16 2.60
CA LEU A 154 12.21 7.08 3.48
C LEU A 154 13.16 8.01 4.23
N TRP A 155 14.28 7.51 4.77
CA TRP A 155 15.18 8.32 5.61
C TRP A 155 15.83 9.48 4.86
N PRO A 156 16.44 9.28 3.67
CA PRO A 156 16.94 10.40 2.88
C PRO A 156 15.82 11.36 2.46
N SER A 157 14.62 10.85 2.22
CA SER A 157 13.46 11.66 1.83
C SER A 157 12.97 12.54 2.99
N LEU A 158 12.95 12.02 4.22
CA LEU A 158 12.67 12.80 5.43
C LEU A 158 13.80 13.80 5.73
N HIS A 159 15.06 13.42 5.54
CA HIS A 159 16.19 14.32 5.79
C HIS A 159 16.21 15.54 4.86
N ARG A 160 15.75 15.39 3.61
CA ARG A 160 15.63 16.51 2.66
C ARG A 160 14.50 17.48 2.98
N ARG A 161 13.58 17.13 3.89
CA ARG A 161 12.45 17.98 4.25
C ARG A 161 12.88 19.06 5.21
N THR A 162 12.60 20.32 4.86
CA THR A 162 12.86 21.48 5.71
C THR A 162 11.84 21.61 6.85
N ASP A 163 10.66 21.00 6.70
CA ASP A 163 9.56 21.01 7.67
C ASP A 163 9.59 19.80 8.64
N GLY A 164 10.60 18.93 8.52
CA GLY A 164 10.77 17.76 9.37
C GLY A 164 9.72 16.67 9.15
N VAL A 165 9.48 15.86 10.19
CA VAL A 165 8.46 14.80 10.18
C VAL A 165 7.09 15.46 10.33
N PRO A 166 6.14 15.22 9.40
CA PRO A 166 4.83 15.85 9.46
C PRO A 166 4.03 15.34 10.67
N SER A 167 3.33 16.26 11.35
CA SER A 167 2.41 15.91 12.44
C SER A 167 1.15 15.23 11.91
N SER A 168 0.44 14.48 12.77
CA SER A 168 -0.83 13.84 12.41
C SER A 168 -1.89 14.84 11.92
N GLN A 169 -1.91 16.05 12.49
CA GLN A 169 -2.80 17.13 12.08
C GLN A 169 -2.51 17.61 10.65
N ALA A 170 -1.22 17.71 10.28
CA ALA A 170 -0.81 18.16 8.96
C ALA A 170 -1.17 17.16 7.84
N VAL A 171 -1.25 15.87 8.17
CA VAL A 171 -1.61 14.80 7.21
C VAL A 171 -3.07 14.35 7.32
N SER A 172 -3.85 14.93 8.22
CA SER A 172 -5.28 14.62 8.36
C SER A 172 -6.03 15.06 7.11
N LEU A 173 -6.94 14.20 6.62
CA LEU A 173 -7.72 14.43 5.39
C LEU A 173 -8.50 15.76 5.41
N GLU A 174 -8.91 16.23 6.60
CA GLU A 174 -9.56 17.53 6.82
C GLU A 174 -8.70 18.73 6.38
N THR A 175 -7.37 18.62 6.45
CA THR A 175 -6.43 19.67 6.02
C THR A 175 -6.27 19.66 4.49
N VAL A 176 -6.48 18.51 3.83
CA VAL A 176 -6.39 18.34 2.37
C VAL A 176 -7.70 18.77 1.67
N GLU A 177 -8.84 18.63 2.35
CA GLU A 177 -10.17 19.01 1.84
C GLU A 177 -10.50 20.52 1.97
N GLY A 178 -9.54 21.36 2.39
CA GLY A 178 -9.69 22.82 2.46
C GLY A 178 -10.02 23.51 1.11
N TYR A 179 -9.99 22.79 -0.01
CA TYR A 179 -10.42 23.25 -1.33
C TYR A 179 -11.85 22.86 -1.73
N SER A 180 -12.60 22.10 -0.93
CA SER A 180 -13.98 21.72 -1.26
C SER A 180 -14.93 21.86 -0.06
N VAL A 181 -15.55 23.04 0.01
CA VAL A 181 -16.88 23.32 0.58
C VAL A 181 -17.16 22.89 2.04
N ARG A 182 -17.12 23.90 2.92
CA ARG A 182 -17.88 24.09 4.17
C ARG A 182 -18.72 22.89 4.69
N GLN A 183 -18.25 22.28 5.78
CA GLN A 183 -19.09 21.70 6.84
C GLN A 183 -18.51 21.98 8.24
N PRO A 184 -19.32 21.95 9.31
CA PRO A 184 -18.98 22.56 10.60
C PRO A 184 -17.86 21.81 11.34
N SER A 185 -16.97 22.58 11.98
CA SER A 185 -15.82 22.11 12.75
C SER A 185 -16.17 21.04 13.79
N LEU A 186 -15.34 20.00 13.87
CA LEU A 186 -15.44 18.90 14.85
C LEU A 186 -15.33 19.32 16.33
N SER A 187 -14.99 20.58 16.61
CA SER A 187 -14.94 21.18 17.95
C SER A 187 -16.26 21.10 18.72
N GLN A 188 -17.39 20.86 18.04
CA GLN A 188 -18.71 20.72 18.68
C GLN A 188 -19.05 19.29 19.15
N ARG A 189 -18.30 18.25 18.75
CA ARG A 189 -18.62 16.86 19.14
C ARG A 189 -17.97 16.38 20.43
N TYR A 190 -16.96 17.08 20.93
CA TYR A 190 -16.18 16.65 22.11
C TYR A 190 -16.41 17.48 23.39
N THR A 191 -17.32 18.46 23.38
CA THR A 191 -17.54 19.34 24.56
C THR A 191 -18.55 18.81 25.58
N LEU A 192 -19.16 17.66 25.36
CA LEU A 192 -20.10 17.07 26.31
C LEU A 192 -19.50 15.82 26.96
N SER A 193 -18.71 16.04 28.02
CA SER A 193 -18.27 14.96 28.90
C SER A 193 -19.48 14.42 29.70
N PRO A 194 -19.69 13.09 29.81
CA PRO A 194 -20.87 12.49 30.46
C PRO A 194 -20.82 12.49 32.01
N VAL A 195 -19.96 13.32 32.63
CA VAL A 195 -19.85 13.36 34.09
C VAL A 195 -20.88 14.35 34.65
N LYS A 196 -21.91 13.82 35.33
CA LYS A 196 -22.83 14.64 36.13
C LYS A 196 -22.02 15.47 37.14
N PRO A 197 -22.15 16.81 37.18
CA PRO A 197 -21.52 17.59 38.24
C PRO A 197 -22.16 17.21 39.58
N LEU A 198 -21.33 16.72 40.50
CA LEU A 198 -21.70 16.53 41.90
C LEU A 198 -22.17 17.87 42.47
N GLY A 199 -23.38 17.87 43.02
CA GLY A 199 -24.04 19.04 43.57
C GLY A 199 -23.20 19.73 44.66
N LYS A 200 -23.32 21.05 44.66
CA LYS A 200 -22.74 21.99 45.63
C LYS A 200 -22.96 21.50 47.07
N PHE A 201 -21.91 21.01 47.71
CA PHE A 201 -21.84 20.87 49.15
C PHE A 201 -20.54 21.50 49.64
N PHE A 202 -20.69 22.42 50.59
CA PHE A 202 -19.65 23.08 51.38
C PHE A 202 -18.78 24.13 50.67
N GLN A 203 -19.22 25.39 50.74
CA GLN A 203 -18.29 26.45 51.13
C GLN A 203 -18.76 27.08 52.43
N ARG A 204 -17.99 26.78 53.47
CA ARG A 204 -18.08 27.31 54.82
C ARG A 204 -18.00 28.84 54.79
N TYR A 205 -18.79 29.44 55.67
CA TYR A 205 -18.44 30.57 56.53
C TYR A 205 -16.95 30.94 56.47
N THR A 206 -16.64 32.14 55.96
CA THR A 206 -15.69 33.11 56.53
C THR A 206 -15.62 34.34 55.63
N ARG A 207 -16.22 35.46 56.06
CA ARG A 207 -15.48 36.67 56.48
C ARG A 207 -16.45 37.80 56.81
N GLN A 208 -16.27 38.32 58.01
CA GLN A 208 -16.77 39.59 58.51
C GLN A 208 -16.24 40.73 57.63
N LEU A 209 -17.11 41.66 57.25
CA LEU A 209 -17.12 43.07 57.67
C LEU A 209 -18.49 43.67 57.30
#